data_AF-A0A0F9PS83-F1
#
_entry.id   AF-A0A0F9PS83-F1
#
_cell.length_a   1.000
_cell.length_b   1.000
_cell.length_c   1.000
_cell.angle_alpha   90.00
_cell.angle_beta   90.00
_cell.angle_gamma   90.00
#
_symmetry.space_group_name_H-M   'P 1'
#
loop_
_entity.id
_entity.type
_entity.pdbx_description
1 polymer ?
#
loop_
_entity_poly.entity_id
_entity_poly.type
_entity_poly.pdbx_seq_one_letter_code
_entity_poly.pdbx_strand_id
1 'polypeptide(L)'
;MFYWVFGFSEEGKRALLGPYPTEEKAAEVADLLTEAEIYPLETRNQQKATKIVKAKLIQEGVDVDEAFQRQSHVKPTSRYTRFAEPKEDIFSGNPFQD
;
A
#
# COMPACT_ATOMS: atom_id res chain seq x y z
N MET A 1 -15.04 22.30 -0.63
CA MET A 1 -13.85 21.91 -1.41
C MET A 1 -12.62 22.16 -0.53
N PHE A 2 -11.66 21.24 -0.50
CA PHE A 2 -10.40 21.37 0.22
C PHE A 2 -9.25 21.13 -0.75
N TYR A 3 -8.13 21.80 -0.52
CA TYR A 3 -6.96 21.71 -1.39
C TYR A 3 -5.91 20.84 -0.72
N TRP A 4 -5.43 19.83 -1.44
CA TRP A 4 -4.37 18.94 -1.00
C TRP A 4 -3.18 19.10 -1.93
N VAL A 5 -1.98 19.19 -1.37
CA VAL A 5 -0.75 19.35 -2.13
C VAL A 5 0.02 18.05 -2.06
N PHE A 6 0.27 17.44 -3.20
CA PHE A 6 1.13 16.28 -3.30
C PHE A 6 2.41 16.68 -3.99
N GLY A 7 3.57 16.32 -3.44
CA GLY A 7 4.85 16.57 -4.10
C GLY A 7 5.96 15.74 -3.48
N PHE A 8 7.18 15.99 -3.91
CA PHE A 8 8.38 15.32 -3.42
C PHE A 8 9.22 16.31 -2.61
N SER A 9 9.70 15.87 -1.44
CA SER A 9 10.74 16.60 -0.71
C SER A 9 12.07 16.50 -1.45
N GLU A 10 13.04 17.35 -1.12
CA GLU A 10 14.40 17.33 -1.72
C GLU A 10 15.09 15.97 -1.61
N GLU A 11 14.76 15.16 -0.60
CA GLU A 11 15.22 13.77 -0.45
C GLU A 11 14.52 12.76 -1.38
N GLY A 12 13.64 13.20 -2.28
CA GLY A 12 12.81 12.34 -3.14
C GLY A 12 11.66 11.65 -2.41
N LYS A 13 11.34 12.07 -1.19
CA LYS A 13 10.24 11.48 -0.39
C LYS A 13 8.92 12.12 -0.78
N ARG A 14 7.95 11.31 -1.19
CA ARG A 14 6.57 11.74 -1.42
C ARG A 14 5.90 12.24 -0.14
N ALA A 15 5.32 13.42 -0.20
CA ALA A 15 4.55 14.03 0.89
C ALA A 15 3.20 14.51 0.37
N LEU A 16 2.14 14.25 1.14
CA LEU A 16 0.81 14.81 0.91
C LEU A 16 0.48 15.75 2.07
N LEU A 17 0.40 17.05 1.77
CA LEU A 17 0.15 18.11 2.72
C LEU A 17 -1.27 18.68 2.54
N GLY A 18 -1.91 19.05 3.65
CA GLY A 18 -3.28 19.57 3.67
C GLY A 18 -4.07 19.04 4.87
N PRO A 19 -5.40 19.28 4.91
CA PRO A 19 -6.21 20.00 3.92
C PRO A 19 -6.10 21.53 4.08
N TYR A 20 -5.90 22.24 2.98
CA TYR A 20 -5.89 23.70 2.94
C TYR A 20 -7.29 24.25 2.59
N PRO A 21 -7.71 25.37 3.22
CA PRO A 21 -9.02 25.97 2.98
C PRO A 21 -9.08 26.77 1.68
N THR A 22 -7.95 27.20 1.13
CA THR A 22 -7.85 28.04 -0.06
C THR A 22 -6.77 27.52 -1.01
N GLU A 23 -6.94 27.80 -2.30
CA GLU A 23 -5.99 27.42 -3.35
C GLU A 23 -4.66 28.16 -3.19
N GLU A 24 -4.71 29.45 -2.83
CA GLU A 24 -3.52 30.29 -2.64
C GLU A 24 -2.56 29.68 -1.62
N LYS A 25 -3.09 29.19 -0.49
CA LYS A 25 -2.28 28.54 0.56
C LYS A 25 -1.74 27.17 0.14
N ALA A 26 -2.47 26.48 -0.73
CA ALA A 26 -1.97 25.23 -1.32
C ALA A 26 -0.86 25.51 -2.35
N ALA A 27 -0.97 26.59 -3.12
CA ALA A 27 0.06 27.01 -4.08
C ALA A 27 1.36 27.41 -3.39
N GLU A 28 1.29 28.15 -2.28
CA GLU A 28 2.48 28.48 -1.47
C GLU A 28 3.24 27.23 -1.02
N VAL A 29 2.51 26.17 -0.64
CA VAL A 29 3.12 24.91 -0.18
C VAL A 29 3.60 24.06 -1.35
N ALA A 30 2.92 24.13 -2.50
CA ALA A 30 3.34 23.46 -3.71
C ALA A 30 4.68 24.02 -4.22
N ASP A 31 4.89 25.34 -4.13
CA ASP A 31 6.15 25.99 -4.54
C ASP A 31 7.37 25.51 -3.73
N LEU A 32 7.15 25.06 -2.49
CA LEU A 32 8.18 24.53 -1.61
C LEU A 32 8.54 23.06 -1.87
N LEU A 33 7.80 22.38 -2.75
CA LEU A 33 7.94 20.96 -3.04
C LEU A 33 8.37 20.75 -4.50
N THR A 34 9.17 19.71 -4.73
CA THR A 34 9.57 19.31 -6.09
C THR A 34 8.43 18.53 -6.73
N GLU A 35 8.11 18.84 -7.99
CA GLU A 35 7.01 18.20 -8.76
C GLU A 35 5.68 18.21 -8.00
N ALA A 36 5.37 19.35 -7.37
CA ALA A 36 4.17 19.49 -6.58
C ALA A 36 2.92 19.75 -7.43
N GLU A 37 1.84 19.05 -7.09
CA GLU A 37 0.54 19.19 -7.73
C GLU A 37 -0.56 19.41 -6.69
N ILE A 38 -1.50 20.30 -7.03
CA ILE A 38 -2.63 20.67 -6.17
C ILE A 38 -3.85 19.87 -6.60
N TYR A 39 -4.40 19.10 -5.66
CA TYR A 39 -5.60 18.30 -5.83
C TYR A 39 -6.77 18.91 -5.06
N PRO A 40 -7.76 19.49 -5.76
CA PRO A 40 -9.01 19.90 -5.14
C PRO A 40 -9.84 18.66 -4.85
N LEU A 41 -10.09 18.39 -3.55
CA LEU A 41 -10.86 17.25 -3.09
C LEU A 41 -11.98 17.70 -2.14
N GLU A 42 -13.11 17.01 -2.17
CA GLU A 42 -14.23 17.30 -1.28
C GLU A 42 -14.03 16.74 0.13
N THR A 43 -12.96 15.96 0.34
CA THR A 43 -12.67 15.30 1.61
C THR A 43 -11.65 16.07 2.44
N ARG A 44 -11.98 16.25 3.72
CA ARG A 44 -11.03 16.72 4.74
C ARG A 44 -10.24 15.56 5.38
N ASN A 45 -10.59 14.31 5.05
CA ASN A 45 -9.96 13.13 5.63
C ASN A 45 -8.68 12.78 4.85
N GLN A 46 -7.53 12.86 5.53
CA GLN A 46 -6.23 12.58 4.96
C GLN A 46 -6.12 11.20 4.34
N GLN A 47 -6.65 10.14 4.98
CA GLN A 47 -6.57 8.78 4.43
C GLN A 47 -7.36 8.63 3.12
N LYS A 48 -8.53 9.29 3.02
CA LYS A 48 -9.32 9.30 1.79
C LYS A 48 -8.61 10.11 0.71
N ALA A 49 -8.07 11.28 1.04
CA ALA A 49 -7.31 12.11 0.12
C ALA A 49 -6.11 11.34 -0.45
N THR A 50 -5.31 10.69 0.40
CA THR A 50 -4.17 9.87 -0.03
C THR A 50 -4.58 8.75 -0.96
N LYS A 51 -5.70 8.06 -0.71
CA LYS A 51 -6.18 7.00 -1.62
C LYS A 51 -6.56 7.56 -2.99
N ILE A 52 -7.25 8.70 -3.03
CA ILE A 52 -7.68 9.33 -4.28
C ILE A 52 -6.46 9.82 -5.08
N VAL A 53 -5.53 10.52 -4.43
CA VAL A 53 -4.30 11.01 -5.06
C VAL A 53 -3.44 9.84 -5.55
N LYS A 54 -3.25 8.79 -4.74
CA LYS A 54 -2.53 7.59 -5.18
C LYS A 54 -3.19 6.92 -6.38
N ALA A 55 -4.51 6.81 -6.40
CA ALA A 55 -5.23 6.19 -7.52
C ALA A 55 -5.04 6.99 -8.82
N LYS A 56 -5.00 8.33 -8.74
CA LYS A 56 -4.66 9.18 -9.89
C LYS A 56 -3.22 8.98 -10.37
N LEU A 57 -2.24 9.00 -9.47
CA LEU A 57 -0.83 8.81 -9.82
C LEU A 57 -0.58 7.45 -10.51
N ILE A 58 -1.25 6.39 -10.03
CA ILE A 58 -1.19 5.06 -10.65
C ILE A 58 -1.82 5.07 -12.06
N GLN A 59 -2.94 5.79 -12.25
CA GLN A 59 -3.56 5.93 -13.58
C GLN A 59 -2.68 6.71 -14.56
N GLU A 60 -1.90 7.67 -14.07
CA GLU A 60 -0.97 8.46 -14.89
C GLU A 60 0.34 7.73 -15.22
N GLY A 61 0.49 6.47 -14.77
CA GLY A 61 1.63 5.63 -15.11
C GLY A 61 2.89 5.91 -14.28
N VAL A 62 2.77 6.65 -13.18
CA VAL A 62 3.81 6.69 -12.15
C VAL A 62 3.75 5.36 -11.41
N ASP A 63 4.70 4.47 -11.67
CA ASP A 63 4.75 3.12 -11.11
C ASP A 63 5.05 3.18 -9.60
N VAL A 64 3.99 3.33 -8.80
CA VAL A 64 4.04 3.41 -7.33
C VAL A 64 3.98 2.00 -6.69
N ASP A 65 3.87 0.94 -7.49
CA ASP A 65 3.53 -0.41 -7.03
C ASP A 65 4.76 -1.25 -6.64
N GLU A 66 5.95 -0.98 -7.18
CA GLU A 66 7.11 -1.86 -6.95
C GLU A 66 7.62 -1.85 -5.48
N ALA A 67 7.31 -0.81 -4.70
CA ALA A 67 7.76 -0.68 -3.31
C ALA A 67 6.77 -1.26 -2.27
N PHE A 68 5.51 -1.53 -2.62
CA PHE A 68 4.50 -1.99 -1.64
C PHE A 68 4.23 -3.50 -1.68
N GLN A 69 4.63 -4.21 -2.74
CA GLN A 69 4.43 -5.67 -2.85
C GLN A 69 5.46 -6.54 -2.11
N ARG A 70 6.57 -5.97 -1.59
CA ARG A 70 7.60 -6.77 -0.90
C ARG A 70 7.32 -7.02 0.59
N GLN A 71 6.40 -6.30 1.23
CA GLN A 71 6.12 -6.50 2.67
C GLN A 71 4.92 -7.41 2.99
N SER A 72 4.06 -7.74 2.02
CA SER A 72 2.90 -8.63 2.26
C SER A 72 3.13 -10.11 1.92
N HIS A 73 4.35 -10.52 1.57
CA HIS A 73 4.66 -11.92 1.27
C HIS A 73 5.61 -12.60 2.29
N VAL A 74 5.63 -12.11 3.53
CA VAL A 74 6.25 -12.85 4.64
C VAL A 74 5.12 -13.57 5.41
N LYS A 75 4.97 -14.86 5.08
CA LYS A 75 4.06 -15.88 5.61
C LYS A 75 4.03 -15.90 7.16
N PRO A 76 2.98 -16.45 7.79
CA PRO A 76 3.09 -17.87 8.13
C PRO A 76 1.78 -18.68 8.13
N THR A 77 1.95 -19.98 7.87
CA THR A 77 1.20 -21.13 8.39
C THR A 77 -0.32 -21.16 8.20
N SER A 78 -0.78 -22.04 7.30
CA SER A 78 -2.00 -22.80 7.55
C SER A 78 -1.72 -24.28 7.33
N ARG A 79 -1.49 -24.97 8.45
CA ARG A 79 -1.54 -26.43 8.57
C ARG A 79 -3.01 -26.83 8.55
N TYR A 80 -3.50 -27.34 7.42
CA TYR A 80 -4.64 -28.25 7.33
C TYR A 80 -4.29 -29.22 6.19
N THR A 81 -3.80 -30.43 6.51
CA THR A 81 -4.60 -31.67 6.61
C THR A 81 -5.41 -31.88 5.33
N ARG A 82 -4.83 -32.53 4.31
CA ARG A 82 -4.79 -33.99 4.08
C ARG A 82 -6.17 -34.56 3.72
N PHE A 83 -6.48 -34.54 2.43
CA PHE A 83 -7.36 -35.53 1.78
C PHE A 83 -6.80 -35.85 0.38
N ALA A 84 -6.01 -36.92 0.34
CA ALA A 84 -5.71 -37.69 -0.87
C ALA A 84 -5.15 -39.04 -0.41
N GLU A 85 -6.03 -40.03 -0.29
CA GLU A 85 -5.68 -41.47 -0.36
C GLU A 85 -5.19 -41.82 -1.79
N PRO A 86 -4.68 -43.03 -2.09
CA PRO A 86 -4.25 -44.17 -1.25
C PRO A 86 -2.82 -44.65 -1.59
N LYS A 87 -2.27 -45.61 -0.83
CA LYS A 87 -1.53 -46.82 -1.30
C LYS A 87 -0.78 -47.54 -0.16
N GLU A 88 -1.33 -48.70 0.19
CA GLU A 88 -0.69 -50.02 0.29
C GLU A 88 0.71 -50.15 0.95
N ASP A 89 0.70 -50.93 2.05
CA ASP A 89 1.67 -51.94 2.47
C ASP A 89 3.17 -51.65 2.42
N ILE A 90 3.76 -51.17 3.53
CA ILE A 90 5.12 -51.56 3.93
C ILE A 90 5.23 -51.50 5.48
N PHE A 91 5.58 -52.64 6.12
CA PHE A 91 5.92 -52.83 7.55
C PHE A 91 4.73 -52.81 8.54
N SER A 92 4.05 -53.92 8.86
CA SER A 92 4.52 -55.17 9.50
C SER A 92 5.36 -54.96 10.77
N GLY A 93 4.78 -55.35 11.91
CA GLY A 93 5.46 -55.60 13.18
C GLY A 93 5.28 -54.48 14.20
N ASN A 94 4.47 -54.72 15.24
CA ASN A 94 4.63 -54.11 16.56
C ASN A 94 5.72 -54.90 17.30
N PRO A 95 6.95 -54.38 17.44
CA PRO A 95 7.96 -55.02 18.26
C PRO A 95 7.98 -54.29 19.61
N PHE A 96 7.53 -54.95 20.66
CA PHE A 96 7.63 -54.50 22.05
C PHE A 96 6.65 -53.40 22.46
N GLN A 97 5.45 -53.79 22.87
CA GLN A 97 4.93 -53.25 24.13
C GLN A 97 4.08 -54.31 24.83
N ASP A 98 4.58 -54.67 26.01
CA ASP A 98 4.17 -55.66 27.00
C ASP A 98 2.73 -55.48 27.50
#